data_AF-A0A934RWC3-F1
#
_entry.id   AF-A0A934RWC3-F1
#
_cell.length_a   1.000
_cell.length_b   1.000
_cell.length_c   1.000
_cell.angle_alpha   90.00
_cell.angle_beta   90.00
_cell.angle_gamma   90.00
#
_symmetry.space_group_name_H-M   'P 1'
#
loop_
_entity.id
_entity.type
_entity.pdbx_description
1 polymer ?
#
loop_
_entity_poly.entity_id
_entity_poly.type
_entity_poly.pdbx_seq_one_letter_code
_entity_poly.pdbx_strand_id
1 'polypeptide(L)'
;MIDEVHDTHKGFIVGLAEFSSTDGSLVQRIADDTNTFGNTSDPTPGERGFFEVTVTSEELASKGVGPGNRIGIFIHRNNGDPLYDGSTTTTNDTYFIDNVFLDVSGSISMLEQWMTNNQVANPLSDSDGDGMDNRTEYFFGGNPTLADASEIRPHFRMVQDEEKDWIELVYRKRSNAQLGLEYSIESSATLTDWKHIGIVNQDTEVINGEINAVTSRVSMEEQPARFLRLQLMEP
;
A
#
# COMPACT_ATOMS: atom_id res chain seq x y z
N MET A 1 30.65 -5.19 49.02
CA MET A 1 30.76 -3.85 48.43
C MET A 1 30.10 -3.95 47.08
N ILE A 2 28.94 -3.31 46.92
CA ILE A 2 28.38 -3.05 45.59
C ILE A 2 29.08 -1.77 45.17
N ASP A 3 29.98 -1.88 44.20
CA ASP A 3 30.64 -0.73 43.59
C ASP A 3 29.59 0.25 43.06
N GLU A 4 29.93 1.54 43.10
CA GLU A 4 29.04 2.65 42.79
C GLU A 4 28.17 2.37 41.57
N VAL A 5 26.85 2.48 41.75
CA VAL A 5 25.93 2.63 40.62
C VAL A 5 26.29 3.97 39.97
N HIS A 6 27.05 3.93 38.88
CA HIS A 6 27.23 5.07 38.01
C HIS A 6 25.90 5.39 37.35
N ASP A 7 25.10 6.22 38.02
CA ASP A 7 23.80 6.70 37.55
C ASP A 7 23.99 7.86 36.54
N THR A 8 24.90 7.67 35.58
CA THR A 8 25.01 8.56 34.43
C THR A 8 23.98 8.10 33.41
N HIS A 9 22.78 8.67 33.51
CA HIS A 9 21.80 8.60 32.45
C HIS A 9 22.49 9.05 31.15
N LYS A 10 22.20 8.44 29.99
CA LYS A 10 22.70 8.88 28.68
C LYS A 10 21.55 8.98 27.69
N GLY A 11 21.67 9.90 26.74
CA GLY A 11 20.73 10.04 25.64
C GLY A 11 20.92 8.92 24.61
N PHE A 12 20.01 8.83 23.65
CA PHE A 12 20.11 7.86 22.55
C PHE A 12 19.91 8.56 21.21
N ILE A 13 20.45 7.93 20.17
CA ILE A 13 20.31 8.35 18.78
C ILE A 13 19.27 7.44 18.14
N VAL A 14 18.34 8.02 17.39
CA VAL A 14 17.38 7.26 16.59
C VAL A 14 17.56 7.62 15.13
N GLY A 15 17.48 6.62 14.26
CA GLY A 15 17.46 6.85 12.83
C GLY A 15 16.81 5.70 12.06
N LEU A 16 16.80 5.84 10.74
CA LEU A 16 16.37 4.79 9.82
C LEU A 16 17.59 4.07 9.24
N ALA A 17 17.50 2.75 9.20
CA ALA A 17 18.53 1.88 8.66
C ALA A 17 17.93 0.79 7.78
N GLU A 18 18.78 0.29 6.90
CA GLU A 18 18.54 -0.96 6.21
C GLU A 18 19.02 -2.12 7.09
N PHE A 19 18.21 -3.18 7.13
CA PHE A 19 18.49 -4.40 7.85
C PHE A 19 18.55 -5.60 6.92
N SER A 20 19.44 -6.52 7.25
CA SER A 20 19.55 -7.80 6.58
C SER A 20 18.25 -8.57 6.76
N SER A 21 17.68 -9.04 5.65
CA SER A 21 16.49 -9.88 5.65
C SER A 21 16.74 -11.27 6.23
N THR A 22 18.01 -11.67 6.38
CA THR A 22 18.41 -13.00 6.85
C THR A 22 18.51 -13.07 8.38
N ASP A 23 19.15 -12.08 9.00
CA ASP A 23 19.49 -12.10 10.43
C ASP A 23 19.11 -10.83 11.18
N GLY A 24 18.52 -9.84 10.49
CA GLY A 24 18.13 -8.56 11.10
C GLY A 24 19.32 -7.69 11.52
N SER A 25 20.55 -8.01 11.09
CA SER A 25 21.71 -7.16 11.33
C SER A 25 21.60 -5.83 10.57
N LEU A 26 22.16 -4.76 11.14
CA LEU A 26 22.21 -3.45 10.47
C LEU A 26 23.17 -3.51 9.29
N VAL A 27 22.66 -3.23 8.08
CA VAL A 27 23.43 -3.21 6.83
C VAL A 27 24.04 -1.83 6.61
N GLN A 28 23.18 -0.81 6.61
CA GLN A 28 23.58 0.58 6.43
C GLN A 28 22.56 1.53 7.06
N ARG A 29 22.97 2.77 7.27
CA ARG A 29 22.09 3.86 7.73
C ARG A 29 21.70 4.73 6.56
N ILE A 30 20.47 5.22 6.61
CA ILE A 30 19.83 5.84 5.46
C ILE A 30 19.76 7.36 5.63
N ALA A 31 19.27 7.83 6.79
CA ALA A 31 19.28 9.24 7.15
C ALA A 31 20.52 9.59 7.98
N ASP A 32 20.98 10.83 7.90
CA ASP A 32 22.05 11.32 8.77
C ASP A 32 21.61 11.23 10.25
N ASP A 33 22.57 10.93 11.13
CA ASP A 33 22.37 10.62 12.56
C ASP A 33 21.93 11.85 13.41
N THR A 34 21.25 12.83 12.81
CA THR A 34 20.98 14.15 13.42
C THR A 34 19.88 14.14 14.48
N ASN A 35 19.13 13.05 14.61
CA ASN A 35 18.04 12.94 15.57
C ASN A 35 18.56 12.31 16.87
N THR A 36 19.33 13.11 17.59
CA THR A 36 19.79 12.81 18.95
C THR A 36 18.69 13.18 19.95
N PHE A 37 18.28 12.24 20.81
CA PHE A 37 17.24 12.42 21.83
C PHE A 37 17.81 12.35 23.24
N GLY A 38 17.45 13.36 24.03
CA GLY A 38 18.07 13.64 25.32
C GLY A 38 19.43 14.31 25.15
N ASN A 39 19.93 14.92 26.23
CA ASN A 39 21.32 15.36 26.24
C ASN A 39 22.24 14.15 26.28
N THR A 40 22.90 13.81 25.17
CA THR A 40 23.84 12.68 25.14
C THR A 40 25.06 12.87 26.04
N SER A 41 25.28 14.09 26.50
CA SER A 41 26.38 14.45 27.38
C SER A 41 25.96 14.35 28.85
N ASP A 42 24.73 14.79 29.19
CA ASP A 42 24.21 14.94 30.56
C ASP A 42 22.65 15.00 30.62
N PRO A 43 21.94 13.87 30.44
CA PRO A 43 20.49 13.81 30.52
C PRO A 43 20.02 13.63 31.97
N THR A 44 18.79 14.08 32.24
CA THR A 44 18.22 14.03 33.60
C THR A 44 17.30 12.82 33.79
N PRO A 45 17.34 12.13 34.94
CA PRO A 45 16.39 11.07 35.26
C PRO A 45 14.94 11.54 35.06
N GLY A 46 14.16 10.78 34.29
CA GLY A 46 12.75 11.08 34.01
C GLY A 46 12.51 12.03 32.83
N GLU A 47 13.53 12.40 32.06
CA GLU A 47 13.39 13.13 30.80
C GLU A 47 12.47 12.37 29.82
N ARG A 48 11.62 13.11 29.10
CA ARG A 48 10.64 12.57 28.13
C ARG A 48 10.69 13.38 26.85
N GLY A 49 10.42 12.74 25.72
CA GLY A 49 10.36 13.41 24.42
C GLY A 49 9.66 12.56 23.37
N PHE A 50 9.51 13.14 22.18
CA PHE A 50 9.07 12.47 20.96
C PHE A 50 10.16 12.59 19.91
N PHE A 51 10.23 11.60 19.02
CA PHE A 51 11.09 11.65 17.86
C PHE A 51 10.28 11.48 16.58
N GLU A 52 10.71 12.17 15.54
CA GLU A 52 10.25 11.96 14.18
C GLU A 52 11.48 11.79 13.30
N VAL A 53 11.48 10.75 12.48
CA VAL A 53 12.53 10.49 11.50
C VAL A 53 11.86 10.39 10.15
N THR A 54 12.24 11.26 9.23
CA THR A 54 11.73 11.28 7.86
C THR A 54 12.87 10.91 6.92
N VAL A 55 12.54 10.17 5.87
CA VAL A 55 13.44 9.92 4.75
C VAL A 55 12.67 10.08 3.46
N THR A 56 13.28 10.73 2.48
CA THR A 56 12.74 10.89 1.14
C THR A 56 13.05 9.67 0.27
N SER A 57 12.28 9.48 -0.80
CA SER A 57 12.58 8.47 -1.81
C SER A 57 13.92 8.71 -2.51
N GLU A 58 14.33 9.97 -2.67
CA GLU A 58 15.64 10.34 -3.23
C GLU A 58 16.79 9.91 -2.30
N GLU A 59 16.65 10.13 -0.99
CA GLU A 59 17.64 9.67 0.00
C GLU A 59 17.74 8.14 0.03
N LEU A 60 16.61 7.42 0.03
CA LEU A 60 16.59 5.96 -0.07
C LEU A 60 17.33 5.48 -1.33
N ALA A 61 17.01 6.06 -2.48
CA ALA A 61 17.65 5.72 -3.75
C ALA A 61 19.16 6.03 -3.74
N SER A 62 19.56 7.15 -3.15
CA SER A 62 20.99 7.54 -3.03
C SER A 62 21.81 6.55 -2.20
N LYS A 63 21.16 5.83 -1.29
CA LYS A 63 21.75 4.77 -0.47
C LYS A 63 21.63 3.38 -1.12
N GLY A 64 21.06 3.29 -2.32
CA GLY A 64 20.87 2.02 -3.01
C GLY A 64 19.77 1.13 -2.40
N VAL A 65 18.87 1.72 -1.60
CA VAL A 65 17.69 1.02 -1.11
C VAL A 65 16.67 0.88 -2.25
N GLY A 66 16.21 -0.35 -2.48
CA GLY A 66 15.21 -0.69 -3.48
C GLY A 66 14.24 -1.78 -3.02
N PRO A 67 13.45 -2.34 -3.96
CA PRO A 67 12.49 -3.39 -3.66
C PRO A 67 13.16 -4.61 -3.01
N GLY A 68 12.60 -5.06 -1.88
CA GLY A 68 13.09 -6.22 -1.14
C GLY A 68 14.07 -5.91 -0.01
N ASN A 69 14.64 -4.71 0.04
CA ASN A 69 15.40 -4.26 1.21
C ASN A 69 14.45 -4.04 2.40
N ARG A 70 14.94 -4.29 3.63
CA ARG A 70 14.15 -4.07 4.85
C ARG A 70 14.58 -2.79 5.51
N ILE A 71 13.63 -1.88 5.69
CA ILE A 71 13.87 -0.61 6.37
C ILE A 71 13.24 -0.67 7.76
N GLY A 72 13.96 -0.15 8.74
CA GLY A 72 13.50 -0.10 10.11
C GLY A 72 14.12 1.05 10.89
N ILE A 73 13.67 1.18 12.13
CA ILE A 73 14.21 2.14 13.09
C ILE A 73 15.35 1.46 13.85
N PHE A 74 16.49 2.13 13.94
CA PHE A 74 17.55 1.73 14.87
C PHE A 74 17.61 2.72 16.04
N ILE A 75 17.98 2.20 17.19
CA ILE A 75 18.28 2.99 18.39
C ILE A 75 19.72 2.69 18.76
N HIS A 76 20.53 3.73 18.80
CA HIS A 76 21.93 3.63 19.19
C HIS A 76 22.16 4.41 20.47
N ARG A 77 22.85 3.79 21.41
CA ARG A 77 23.21 4.43 22.67
C ARG A 77 24.41 5.34 22.46
N ASN A 78 24.36 6.60 22.89
CA ASN A 78 25.55 7.43 22.92
C ASN A 78 26.31 7.19 24.23
N ASN A 79 27.52 6.64 24.13
CA ASN A 79 28.42 6.32 25.23
C ASN A 79 29.38 7.47 25.59
N GLY A 80 29.28 8.63 24.93
CA GLY A 80 30.15 9.80 25.18
C GLY A 80 31.50 9.74 24.48
N ASP A 81 31.76 8.67 23.73
CA ASP A 81 32.90 8.52 22.85
C ASP A 81 32.60 9.08 21.45
N PRO A 82 33.55 9.13 20.50
CA PRO A 82 33.21 9.38 19.11
C PRO A 82 32.09 8.42 18.72
N LEU A 83 31.01 8.98 18.15
CA LEU A 83 29.89 8.22 17.58
C LEU A 83 30.41 6.90 16.96
N TYR A 84 29.99 5.77 17.53
CA TYR A 84 30.25 4.41 17.03
C TYR A 84 31.59 3.75 17.36
N ASP A 85 32.32 4.21 18.37
CA ASP A 85 33.64 3.63 18.72
C ASP A 85 33.60 2.27 19.45
N GLY A 86 32.42 1.75 19.79
CA GLY A 86 32.29 0.42 20.38
C GLY A 86 32.90 0.30 21.79
N SER A 87 32.86 1.38 22.59
CA SER A 87 33.22 1.35 24.01
C SER A 87 32.70 0.10 24.71
N THR A 88 33.61 -0.65 25.31
CA THR A 88 33.32 -1.91 26.02
C THR A 88 32.89 -1.67 27.46
N THR A 89 32.60 -0.41 27.82
CA THR A 89 32.18 -0.06 29.18
C THR A 89 30.73 -0.52 29.39
N THR A 90 30.56 -1.51 30.26
CA THR A 90 29.24 -2.02 30.64
C THR A 90 28.58 -1.01 31.57
N THR A 91 27.45 -0.51 31.15
CA THR A 91 26.60 0.42 31.90
C THR A 91 25.16 0.04 31.62
N ASN A 92 24.30 0.11 32.64
CA ASN A 92 22.93 -0.38 32.57
C ASN A 92 21.96 0.80 32.47
N ASP A 93 21.69 1.26 31.26
CA ASP A 93 20.59 2.20 31.01
C ASP A 93 19.31 1.41 30.65
N THR A 94 18.15 1.91 31.08
CA THR A 94 16.84 1.36 30.67
C THR A 94 16.03 2.44 29.98
N TYR A 95 15.67 2.20 28.72
CA TYR A 95 14.85 3.10 27.92
C TYR A 95 13.45 2.50 27.76
N PHE A 96 12.41 3.30 28.00
CA PHE A 96 11.03 2.94 27.70
C PHE A 96 10.60 3.66 26.43
N ILE A 97 10.28 2.89 25.40
CA ILE A 97 9.83 3.40 24.11
C ILE A 97 8.47 2.77 23.83
N ASP A 98 7.50 3.61 23.49
CA ASP A 98 6.13 3.21 23.19
C ASP A 98 5.60 4.06 22.04
N ASN A 99 4.50 3.62 21.41
CA ASN A 99 3.82 4.33 20.34
C ASN A 99 4.71 4.57 19.10
N VAL A 100 5.50 3.56 18.72
CA VAL A 100 6.32 3.61 17.51
C VAL A 100 5.45 3.31 16.28
N PHE A 101 5.37 4.28 15.36
CA PHE A 101 4.68 4.15 14.09
C PHE A 101 5.65 4.41 12.93
N LEU A 102 5.45 3.70 11.82
CA LEU A 102 6.11 3.96 10.56
C LEU A 102 5.02 4.37 9.57
N ASP A 103 5.15 5.57 9.01
CA ASP A 103 4.25 6.09 7.98
C ASP A 103 5.02 6.36 6.69
N VAL A 104 4.36 6.11 5.56
CA VAL A 104 4.91 6.41 4.24
C VAL A 104 4.17 7.63 3.71
N SER A 105 4.78 8.80 3.88
CA SER A 105 4.23 10.05 3.36
C SER A 105 4.48 10.14 1.85
N GLY A 106 3.41 10.11 1.07
CA GLY A 106 3.46 10.09 -0.39
C GLY A 106 2.62 8.94 -0.91
N SER A 107 1.44 9.27 -1.43
CA SER A 107 0.53 8.29 -2.02
C SER A 107 1.18 7.71 -3.28
N ILE A 108 1.97 6.65 -3.15
CA ILE A 108 2.05 5.69 -4.26
C ILE A 108 0.64 5.11 -4.36
N SER A 109 -0.02 5.36 -5.49
CA SER A 109 -1.29 4.69 -5.75
C SER A 109 -1.04 3.19 -5.72
N MET A 110 -2.01 2.43 -5.23
CA MET A 110 -1.89 0.97 -5.21
C MET A 110 -1.77 0.39 -6.63
N LEU A 111 -2.23 1.16 -7.64
CA LEU A 111 -1.96 0.92 -9.06
C LEU A 111 -0.46 1.03 -9.38
N GLU A 112 0.21 2.13 -9.02
CA GLU A 112 1.65 2.30 -9.26
C GLU A 112 2.48 1.23 -8.56
N GLN A 113 2.11 0.86 -7.33
CA GLN A 113 2.76 -0.22 -6.60
C GLN A 113 2.57 -1.57 -7.33
N TRP A 114 1.34 -1.87 -7.74
CA TRP A 114 1.03 -3.08 -8.49
C TRP A 114 1.77 -3.14 -9.83
N MET A 115 1.87 -2.02 -10.56
CA MET A 115 2.63 -1.93 -11.80
C MET A 115 4.13 -2.16 -11.58
N THR A 116 4.69 -1.57 -10.52
CA THR A 116 6.10 -1.77 -10.14
C THR A 116 6.38 -3.25 -9.84
N ASN A 117 5.49 -3.90 -9.10
CA ASN A 117 5.62 -5.32 -8.78
C ASN A 117 5.55 -6.23 -10.02
N ASN A 118 4.75 -5.84 -11.01
CA ASN A 118 4.63 -6.56 -12.28
C ASN A 118 5.65 -6.11 -13.34
N GLN A 119 6.56 -5.17 -13.02
CA GLN A 119 7.58 -4.66 -13.94
C GLN A 119 7.01 -4.05 -15.23
N VAL A 120 5.80 -3.50 -15.17
CA VAL A 120 5.15 -2.80 -16.29
C VAL A 120 5.13 -1.30 -16.07
N ALA A 121 5.06 -0.54 -17.16
CA ALA A 121 5.04 0.91 -17.15
C ALA A 121 3.82 1.43 -17.92
N ASN A 122 3.42 2.67 -17.63
CA ASN A 122 2.25 3.35 -18.18
C ASN A 122 0.89 2.62 -17.92
N PRO A 123 0.00 3.19 -17.10
CA PRO A 123 -1.31 2.58 -16.80
C PRO A 123 -2.19 2.33 -18.04
N LEU A 124 -2.00 3.09 -19.11
CA LEU A 124 -2.79 2.98 -20.35
C LEU A 124 -2.12 2.12 -21.42
N SER A 125 -1.02 1.44 -21.08
CA SER A 125 -0.37 0.49 -21.97
C SER A 125 -1.00 -0.89 -21.83
N ASP A 126 -1.14 -1.58 -22.94
CA ASP A 126 -1.45 -3.01 -23.04
C ASP A 126 -0.10 -3.74 -23.15
N SER A 127 0.42 -4.19 -22.01
CA SER A 127 1.80 -4.67 -21.91
C SER A 127 1.99 -6.07 -22.49
N ASP A 128 0.93 -6.89 -22.51
CA ASP A 128 0.95 -8.26 -23.01
C ASP A 128 0.23 -8.44 -24.36
N GLY A 129 -0.49 -7.42 -24.83
CA GLY A 129 -1.09 -7.35 -26.16
C GLY A 129 -2.46 -8.01 -26.25
N ASP A 130 -3.17 -8.18 -25.13
CA ASP A 130 -4.46 -8.88 -25.10
C ASP A 130 -5.69 -7.95 -25.22
N GLY A 131 -5.45 -6.64 -25.34
CA GLY A 131 -6.46 -5.60 -25.49
C GLY A 131 -7.04 -5.10 -24.17
N MET A 132 -6.43 -5.38 -23.03
CA MET A 132 -6.69 -4.69 -21.76
C MET A 132 -5.47 -3.86 -21.36
N ASP A 133 -5.69 -2.61 -20.92
CA ASP A 133 -4.59 -1.81 -20.39
C ASP A 133 -4.27 -2.18 -18.93
N ASN A 134 -3.04 -1.92 -18.50
CA ASN A 134 -2.52 -2.20 -17.16
C ASN A 134 -3.45 -1.68 -16.05
N ARG A 135 -4.07 -0.52 -16.23
CA ARG A 135 -5.02 0.05 -15.27
C ARG A 135 -6.26 -0.82 -15.17
N THR A 136 -6.85 -1.17 -16.30
CA THR A 136 -8.06 -1.98 -16.37
C THR A 136 -7.81 -3.39 -15.79
N GLU A 137 -6.63 -3.97 -16.06
CA GLU A 137 -6.21 -5.23 -15.43
C GLU A 137 -6.07 -5.09 -13.92
N TYR A 138 -5.48 -3.99 -13.44
CA TYR A 138 -5.40 -3.71 -12.01
C TYR A 138 -6.79 -3.70 -11.37
N PHE A 139 -7.78 -3.03 -11.96
CA PHE A 139 -9.16 -3.02 -11.45
C PHE A 139 -9.77 -4.42 -11.39
N PHE A 140 -9.62 -5.22 -12.45
CA PHE A 140 -10.26 -6.54 -12.55
C PHE A 140 -9.45 -7.69 -11.96
N GLY A 141 -8.23 -7.43 -11.48
CA GLY A 141 -7.34 -8.44 -10.90
C GLY A 141 -6.69 -9.35 -11.93
N GLY A 142 -6.32 -8.79 -13.08
CA GLY A 142 -5.54 -9.45 -14.13
C GLY A 142 -4.04 -9.49 -13.85
N ASN A 143 -3.29 -9.96 -14.84
CA ASN A 143 -1.84 -9.98 -14.83
C ASN A 143 -1.28 -9.36 -16.13
N PRO A 144 -0.60 -8.20 -16.06
CA PRO A 144 -0.19 -7.40 -17.22
C PRO A 144 0.97 -8.01 -17.99
N THR A 145 1.32 -9.25 -17.70
CA THR A 145 2.36 -10.03 -18.36
C THR A 145 1.80 -11.32 -18.96
N LEU A 146 0.50 -11.59 -18.80
CA LEU A 146 -0.19 -12.79 -19.25
C LEU A 146 -1.51 -12.41 -19.91
N ALA A 147 -1.63 -12.72 -21.21
CA ALA A 147 -2.84 -12.46 -21.99
C ALA A 147 -4.08 -13.21 -21.46
N ASP A 148 -4.71 -12.67 -20.42
CA ASP A 148 -5.79 -13.26 -19.61
C ASP A 148 -7.11 -12.49 -19.70
N ALA A 149 -7.17 -11.42 -20.49
CA ALA A 149 -8.32 -10.54 -20.57
C ALA A 149 -9.59 -11.23 -21.07
N SER A 150 -9.51 -12.37 -21.76
CA SER A 150 -10.72 -13.17 -22.06
C SER A 150 -11.42 -13.73 -20.82
N GLU A 151 -10.69 -13.93 -19.72
CA GLU A 151 -11.20 -14.52 -18.47
C GLU A 151 -11.66 -13.46 -17.46
N ILE A 152 -11.10 -12.26 -17.55
CA ILE A 152 -11.33 -11.19 -16.56
C ILE A 152 -12.20 -10.04 -17.09
N ARG A 153 -12.35 -9.89 -18.41
CA ARG A 153 -13.16 -8.79 -18.98
C ARG A 153 -14.61 -8.86 -18.51
N PRO A 154 -15.20 -7.71 -18.13
CA PRO A 154 -16.62 -7.62 -17.92
C PRO A 154 -17.40 -8.08 -19.15
N HIS A 155 -18.48 -8.82 -18.93
CA HIS A 155 -19.35 -9.27 -20.01
C HIS A 155 -20.82 -9.18 -19.60
N PHE A 156 -21.66 -9.09 -20.62
CA PHE A 156 -23.10 -9.05 -20.46
C PHE A 156 -23.73 -10.35 -20.96
N ARG A 157 -24.82 -10.75 -20.33
CA ARG A 157 -25.71 -11.80 -20.86
C ARG A 157 -27.16 -11.44 -20.64
N MET A 158 -28.02 -11.87 -21.56
CA MET A 158 -29.47 -11.80 -21.40
C MET A 158 -29.93 -12.99 -20.57
N VAL A 159 -30.77 -12.74 -19.57
CA VAL A 159 -31.35 -13.78 -18.73
C VAL A 159 -32.84 -13.51 -18.58
N GLN A 160 -33.65 -14.57 -18.66
CA GLN A 160 -35.09 -14.50 -18.45
C GLN A 160 -35.42 -15.19 -17.11
N ASP A 161 -36.17 -14.51 -16.26
CA ASP A 161 -36.60 -15.02 -14.95
C ASP A 161 -38.05 -14.58 -14.70
N GLU A 162 -38.92 -15.51 -14.32
CA GLU A 162 -40.36 -15.27 -14.12
C GLU A 162 -41.02 -14.44 -15.25
N GLU A 163 -40.75 -14.79 -16.51
CA GLU A 163 -41.23 -14.08 -17.72
C GLU A 163 -40.71 -12.64 -17.92
N LYS A 164 -39.75 -12.18 -17.11
CA LYS A 164 -39.10 -10.86 -17.25
C LYS A 164 -37.71 -10.96 -17.86
N ASP A 165 -37.38 -10.00 -18.70
CA ASP A 165 -36.06 -9.92 -19.33
C ASP A 165 -35.10 -9.05 -18.50
N TRP A 166 -33.89 -9.59 -18.30
CA TRP A 166 -32.81 -8.93 -17.56
C TRP A 166 -31.53 -8.93 -18.39
N ILE A 167 -30.76 -7.86 -18.24
CA ILE A 167 -29.33 -7.88 -18.57
C ILE A 167 -28.57 -8.15 -17.27
N GLU A 168 -27.77 -9.21 -17.26
CA GLU A 168 -26.76 -9.42 -16.23
C GLU A 168 -25.42 -8.88 -16.70
N LEU A 169 -24.83 -7.98 -15.91
CA LEU A 169 -23.43 -7.58 -16.03
C LEU A 169 -22.62 -8.37 -15.01
N VAL A 170 -21.66 -9.16 -15.50
CA VAL A 170 -20.71 -9.90 -14.68
C VAL A 170 -19.33 -9.25 -14.82
N TYR A 171 -18.73 -8.87 -13.71
CA TYR A 171 -17.42 -8.22 -13.66
C TYR A 171 -16.66 -8.60 -12.40
N ARG A 172 -15.33 -8.46 -12.43
CA ARG A 172 -14.50 -8.62 -11.24
C ARG A 172 -14.37 -7.28 -10.50
N LYS A 173 -14.15 -7.32 -9.20
CA LYS A 173 -13.93 -6.11 -8.38
C LYS A 173 -12.96 -6.44 -7.26
N ARG A 174 -12.01 -5.54 -7.00
CA ARG A 174 -11.17 -5.63 -5.80
C ARG A 174 -12.00 -5.51 -4.52
N SER A 175 -11.75 -6.44 -3.59
CA SER A 175 -12.46 -6.56 -2.31
C SER A 175 -12.03 -5.52 -1.28
N ASN A 176 -10.84 -4.92 -1.43
CA ASN A 176 -10.26 -4.03 -0.45
C ASN A 176 -10.86 -2.60 -0.54
N ALA A 177 -11.73 -2.28 0.42
CA ALA A 177 -12.36 -0.97 0.55
C ALA A 177 -11.36 0.18 0.80
N GLN A 178 -10.14 -0.11 1.28
CA GLN A 178 -9.11 0.91 1.52
C GLN A 178 -8.48 1.44 0.23
N LEU A 179 -8.76 0.82 -0.93
CA LEU A 179 -8.22 1.26 -2.21
C LEU A 179 -8.93 2.49 -2.80
N GLY A 180 -10.09 2.88 -2.25
CA GLY A 180 -10.91 3.98 -2.77
C GLY A 180 -11.48 3.75 -4.17
N LEU A 181 -11.36 2.53 -4.72
CA LEU A 181 -11.82 2.21 -6.07
C LEU A 181 -13.35 2.11 -6.11
N GLU A 182 -13.96 2.84 -7.02
CA GLU A 182 -15.39 2.82 -7.26
C GLU A 182 -15.75 2.22 -8.62
N TYR A 183 -16.84 1.47 -8.62
CA TYR A 183 -17.40 0.77 -9.77
C TYR A 183 -18.84 1.20 -9.89
N SER A 184 -19.19 1.87 -10.99
CA SER A 184 -20.54 2.39 -11.19
C SER A 184 -21.11 1.92 -12.51
N ILE A 185 -22.32 1.39 -12.48
CA ILE A 185 -23.04 1.00 -13.69
C ILE A 185 -23.88 2.17 -14.14
N GLU A 186 -23.73 2.52 -15.41
CA GLU A 186 -24.48 3.60 -16.02
C GLU A 186 -25.22 3.11 -17.25
N SER A 187 -26.37 3.73 -17.52
CA SER A 187 -27.13 3.48 -18.72
C SER A 187 -27.29 4.74 -19.58
N SER A 188 -27.48 4.52 -20.87
CA SER A 188 -27.83 5.57 -21.82
C SER A 188 -28.78 5.03 -22.87
N ALA A 189 -29.73 5.85 -23.34
CA ALA A 189 -30.55 5.51 -24.51
C ALA A 189 -29.84 5.85 -25.84
N THR A 190 -28.80 6.70 -25.80
CA THR A 190 -28.24 7.38 -26.99
C THR A 190 -26.72 7.36 -27.05
N LEU A 191 -26.04 6.66 -26.14
CA LEU A 191 -24.56 6.66 -25.96
C LEU A 191 -23.95 8.01 -25.55
N THR A 192 -24.77 9.01 -25.23
CA THR A 192 -24.30 10.39 -24.96
C THR A 192 -24.71 10.91 -23.58
N ASP A 193 -25.95 10.66 -23.15
CA ASP A 193 -26.45 11.00 -21.81
C ASP A 193 -26.38 9.76 -20.93
N TRP A 194 -25.35 9.68 -20.08
CA TRP A 194 -25.10 8.53 -19.20
C TRP A 194 -25.58 8.84 -17.79
N LYS A 195 -26.36 7.93 -17.21
CA LYS A 195 -26.93 8.08 -15.88
C LYS A 195 -26.59 6.88 -15.03
N HIS A 196 -26.18 7.14 -13.79
CA HIS A 196 -26.11 6.10 -12.77
C HIS A 196 -27.47 5.44 -12.64
N ILE A 197 -27.47 4.11 -12.75
CA ILE A 197 -28.66 3.31 -12.49
C ILE A 197 -28.49 2.60 -11.15
N GLY A 198 -29.57 2.53 -10.39
CA GLY A 198 -29.60 1.66 -9.21
C GLY A 198 -29.43 0.21 -9.65
N ILE A 199 -28.52 -0.51 -8.98
CA ILE A 199 -28.35 -1.95 -9.21
C ILE A 199 -29.51 -2.67 -8.54
N VAL A 200 -30.22 -3.51 -9.29
CA VAL A 200 -31.29 -4.35 -8.76
C VAL A 200 -30.71 -5.76 -8.64
N ASN A 201 -30.42 -6.19 -7.42
CA ASN A 201 -29.76 -7.45 -7.10
C ASN A 201 -28.28 -7.50 -7.53
N GLN A 202 -27.41 -7.42 -6.51
CA GLN A 202 -25.98 -7.60 -6.66
C GLN A 202 -25.56 -8.85 -5.91
N ASP A 203 -25.22 -9.89 -6.65
CA ASP A 203 -24.60 -11.08 -6.09
C ASP A 203 -23.08 -10.91 -6.15
N THR A 204 -22.40 -11.29 -5.07
CA THR A 204 -20.95 -11.22 -4.97
C THR A 204 -20.40 -12.56 -4.56
N GLU A 205 -19.46 -13.08 -5.33
CA GLU A 205 -18.74 -14.33 -5.05
C GLU A 205 -17.26 -14.02 -4.87
N VAL A 206 -16.63 -14.59 -3.85
CA VAL A 206 -15.19 -14.41 -3.60
C VAL A 206 -14.40 -15.31 -4.54
N ILE A 207 -13.60 -14.74 -5.43
CA ILE A 207 -12.66 -15.51 -6.27
C ILE A 207 -11.41 -15.85 -5.45
N ASN A 208 -10.87 -14.85 -4.76
CA ASN A 208 -9.74 -14.98 -3.85
C ASN A 208 -9.77 -13.86 -2.79
N GLY A 209 -8.74 -13.77 -1.93
CA GLY A 209 -8.68 -12.77 -0.85
C GLY A 209 -8.72 -11.31 -1.32
N GLU A 210 -8.44 -11.02 -2.59
CA GLU A 210 -8.36 -9.67 -3.15
C GLU A 210 -9.45 -9.35 -4.18
N ILE A 211 -10.03 -10.36 -4.82
CA ILE A 211 -10.94 -10.21 -5.95
C ILE A 211 -12.25 -10.93 -5.71
N ASN A 212 -13.34 -10.23 -5.98
CA ASN A 212 -14.69 -10.76 -6.01
C ASN A 212 -15.24 -10.73 -7.45
N ALA A 213 -16.02 -11.73 -7.83
CA ALA A 213 -16.94 -11.65 -8.95
C ALA A 213 -18.21 -10.95 -8.49
N VAL A 214 -18.71 -10.01 -9.30
CA VAL A 214 -19.95 -9.28 -9.05
C VAL A 214 -20.88 -9.51 -10.23
N THR A 215 -22.10 -9.97 -9.93
CA THR A 215 -23.20 -10.07 -10.90
C THR A 215 -24.25 -9.04 -10.54
N SER A 216 -24.51 -8.11 -11.46
CA SER A 216 -25.51 -7.04 -11.30
C SER A 216 -26.62 -7.23 -12.34
N ARG A 217 -27.89 -7.18 -11.91
CA ARG A 217 -29.02 -7.28 -12.84
C ARG A 217 -29.64 -5.91 -13.13
N VAL A 218 -30.02 -5.72 -14.39
CA VAL A 218 -30.75 -4.54 -14.87
C VAL A 218 -32.01 -5.03 -15.58
N SER A 219 -33.18 -4.62 -15.08
CA SER A 219 -34.46 -4.99 -15.70
C SER A 219 -34.63 -4.30 -17.04
N MET A 220 -35.13 -5.01 -18.05
CA MET A 220 -35.43 -4.47 -19.38
C MET A 220 -36.87 -3.99 -19.55
N GLU A 221 -37.75 -4.22 -18.57
CA GLU A 221 -39.19 -3.92 -18.65
C GLU A 221 -39.50 -2.44 -18.88
N GLU A 222 -38.83 -1.54 -18.15
CA GLU A 222 -39.10 -0.10 -18.24
C GLU A 222 -38.49 0.54 -19.50
N GLN A 223 -37.35 0.01 -19.96
CA GLN A 223 -36.64 0.49 -21.14
C GLN A 223 -36.08 -0.72 -21.91
N PRO A 224 -36.82 -1.24 -22.91
CA PRO A 224 -36.45 -2.46 -23.62
C PRO A 224 -35.23 -2.30 -24.55
N ALA A 225 -34.76 -1.07 -24.76
CA ALA A 225 -33.52 -0.78 -25.47
C ALA A 225 -32.72 0.27 -24.69
N ARG A 226 -31.52 -0.09 -24.25
CA ARG A 226 -30.56 0.78 -23.56
C ARG A 226 -29.13 0.29 -23.77
N PHE A 227 -28.18 1.21 -23.66
CA PHE A 227 -26.76 0.91 -23.56
C PHE A 227 -26.37 0.86 -22.08
N LEU A 228 -25.39 0.02 -21.75
CA LEU A 228 -24.81 -0.08 -20.42
C LEU A 228 -23.30 0.10 -20.50
N ARG A 229 -22.72 0.73 -19.50
CA ARG A 229 -21.27 0.76 -19.28
C ARG A 229 -20.93 0.57 -17.81
N LEU A 230 -19.74 0.06 -17.55
CA LEU A 230 -19.12 0.03 -16.25
C LEU A 230 -18.07 1.14 -16.18
N GLN A 231 -18.30 2.11 -15.30
CA GLN A 231 -17.39 3.21 -15.04
C GLN A 231 -16.46 2.82 -13.88
N LEU A 232 -15.15 2.93 -14.11
CA LEU A 232 -14.10 2.69 -13.11
C LEU A 232 -13.57 4.04 -12.63
N MET A 233 -13.51 4.23 -11.31
CA MET A 233 -13.07 5.49 -10.71
C MET A 233 -12.04 5.21 -9.61
N GLU A 234 -11.03 6.08 -9.56
CA GLU A 234 -10.00 6.13 -8.50
C GLU A 234 -10.22 7.41 -7.69
N PRO A 235 -9.82 7.45 -6.41
CA PRO A 235 -9.92 8.63 -5.58
C PRO A 235 -9.03 9.79 -6.06
#